data_AF-A0A3D5AR73-F1
#
_entry.id   AF-A0A3D5AR73-F1
#
_cell.length_a   1.000
_cell.length_b   1.000
_cell.length_c   1.000
_cell.angle_alpha   90.00
_cell.angle_beta   90.00
_cell.angle_gamma   90.00
#
_symmetry.space_group_name_H-M   'P 1'
#
loop_
_entity.id
_entity.type
_entity.pdbx_description
1 polymer ?
#
loop_
_entity_poly.entity_id
_entity_poly.type
_entity_poly.pdbx_seq_one_letter_code
_entity_poly.pdbx_strand_id
1 'polypeptide(L)'
;MIFDGERDQPLLRHMRDPVLDRFLRKSLEEQAANDPDPLRRDMARDVLSGAITLQQAANSNVYGELFARQADELADWWDSLSEKDRDRLYAEAVEAIADLDETSR
;
A
#
# COMPACT_ATOMS: atom_id res chain seq x y z
N MET A 1 9.36 -5.12 -29.01
CA MET A 1 8.20 -4.38 -28.48
C MET A 1 8.75 -3.41 -27.45
N ILE A 2 8.47 -2.12 -27.64
CA ILE A 2 9.03 -1.03 -26.83
C ILE A 2 8.09 -0.84 -25.62
N PHE A 3 8.60 -1.06 -24.40
CA PHE A 3 7.90 -0.73 -23.16
C PHE A 3 8.21 0.72 -22.81
N ASP A 4 7.45 1.63 -23.40
CA ASP A 4 7.53 3.07 -23.09
C ASP A 4 6.11 3.50 -22.69
N GLY A 5 5.86 3.60 -21.37
CA GLY A 5 4.57 4.05 -20.84
C GLY A 5 4.11 3.54 -19.47
N GLU A 6 4.83 2.64 -18.77
CA GLU A 6 4.31 2.00 -17.54
C GLU A 6 4.52 2.74 -16.22
N ARG A 7 5.13 3.93 -16.20
CA ARG A 7 5.43 4.60 -14.92
C ARG A 7 4.23 5.27 -14.25
N ASP A 8 3.10 5.40 -14.95
CA ASP A 8 1.89 6.09 -14.48
C ASP A 8 0.64 5.20 -14.40
N GLN A 9 0.78 3.87 -14.45
CA GLN A 9 -0.37 3.00 -14.23
C GLN A 9 -0.73 2.96 -12.73
N PRO A 10 -2.00 3.17 -12.37
CA PRO A 10 -2.43 3.19 -10.97
C PRO A 10 -2.20 1.82 -10.33
N LEU A 11 -1.52 1.83 -9.19
CA LEU A 11 -1.11 0.61 -8.47
C LEU A 11 -2.33 -0.22 -8.00
N LEU A 12 -3.49 0.45 -7.90
CA LEU A 12 -4.81 -0.14 -7.75
C LEU A 12 -5.73 0.39 -8.86
N ARG A 13 -6.34 -0.50 -9.64
CA ARG A 13 -7.24 -0.17 -10.78
C ARG A 13 -8.40 0.79 -10.45
N HIS A 14 -8.72 0.98 -9.17
CA HIS A 14 -9.82 1.80 -8.67
C HIS A 14 -9.38 3.01 -7.84
N MET A 15 -8.10 3.21 -7.57
CA MET A 15 -7.63 4.46 -6.97
C MET A 15 -7.67 5.56 -8.03
N ARG A 16 -8.63 6.48 -7.89
CA ARG A 16 -8.79 7.65 -8.76
C ARG A 16 -8.08 8.89 -8.23
N ASP A 17 -7.48 8.78 -7.05
CA ASP A 17 -6.81 9.86 -6.37
C ASP A 17 -5.30 9.83 -6.66
N PRO A 18 -4.76 10.81 -7.42
CA PRO A 18 -3.34 10.88 -7.77
C PRO A 18 -2.42 11.21 -6.60
N VAL A 19 -2.96 11.69 -5.47
CA VAL A 19 -2.20 11.92 -4.24
C VAL A 19 -1.96 10.59 -3.54
N LEU A 20 -3.03 9.81 -3.36
CA LEU A 20 -2.93 8.47 -2.77
C LEU A 20 -2.03 7.56 -3.61
N ASP A 21 -2.07 7.65 -4.95
CA ASP A 21 -1.22 6.81 -5.82
C ASP A 21 0.26 7.15 -5.64
N ARG A 22 0.60 8.45 -5.55
CA ARG A 22 1.96 8.92 -5.24
C ARG A 22 2.42 8.47 -3.87
N PHE A 23 1.55 8.55 -2.87
CA PHE A 23 1.85 8.06 -1.52
C PHE A 23 2.14 6.56 -1.53
N LEU A 24 1.25 5.76 -2.14
CA LEU A 24 1.40 4.31 -2.25
C LEU A 24 2.69 3.92 -2.98
N ARG A 25 3.04 4.62 -4.06
CA ARG A 25 4.31 4.41 -4.76
C ARG A 25 5.51 4.64 -3.85
N LYS A 26 5.54 5.75 -3.10
CA LYS A 26 6.62 6.03 -2.14
C LYS A 26 6.71 4.96 -1.05
N SER A 27 5.58 4.49 -0.53
CA SER A 27 5.56 3.40 0.46
C SER A 27 6.16 2.12 -0.09
N LEU A 28 5.86 1.76 -1.34
CA LEU A 28 6.46 0.59 -1.99
C LEU A 28 7.96 0.79 -2.28
N GLU A 29 8.39 2.00 -2.64
CA GLU A 29 9.82 2.31 -2.84
C GLU A 29 10.59 2.12 -1.53
N GLU A 30 10.06 2.61 -0.42
CA GLU A 30 10.65 2.43 0.92
C GLU A 30 10.67 0.96 1.32
N GLN A 31 9.56 0.23 1.08
CA GLN A 31 9.48 -1.20 1.35
C GLN A 31 10.52 -1.97 0.53
N ALA A 32 10.69 -1.67 -0.75
CA ALA A 32 11.67 -2.32 -1.63
C ALA A 32 13.13 -2.06 -1.21
N ALA A 33 13.40 -0.91 -0.58
CA ALA A 33 14.72 -0.52 -0.11
C ALA A 33 15.06 -1.16 1.24
N ASN A 34 14.15 -1.06 2.21
CA ASN A 34 14.50 -1.18 3.63
C ASN A 34 13.72 -2.25 4.40
N ASP A 35 12.73 -2.94 3.81
CA ASP A 35 11.93 -3.90 4.56
C ASP A 35 12.81 -5.10 5.04
N PRO A 36 12.76 -5.45 6.34
CA PRO A 36 13.56 -6.54 6.88
C PRO A 36 13.17 -7.91 6.32
N ASP A 37 11.92 -8.08 5.87
CA ASP A 37 11.43 -9.30 5.25
C ASP A 37 11.81 -9.32 3.75
N PRO A 38 12.69 -10.23 3.29
CA PRO A 38 13.08 -10.30 1.88
C PRO A 38 11.88 -10.55 0.96
N LEU A 39 10.87 -11.28 1.40
CA LEU A 39 9.69 -11.57 0.58
C LEU A 39 8.85 -10.31 0.34
N ARG A 40 8.79 -9.39 1.33
CA ARG A 40 8.12 -8.08 1.18
C ARG A 40 8.88 -7.15 0.25
N ARG A 41 10.22 -7.16 0.32
CA ARG A 41 11.08 -6.40 -0.59
C ARG A 41 10.88 -6.84 -2.03
N ASP A 42 10.88 -8.15 -2.28
CA ASP A 42 10.76 -8.70 -3.63
C ASP A 42 9.35 -8.45 -4.20
N MET A 43 8.29 -8.58 -3.39
CA MET A 43 6.94 -8.19 -3.80
C MET A 43 6.86 -6.71 -4.18
N ALA A 44 7.42 -5.80 -3.37
CA ALA A 44 7.42 -4.38 -3.67
C ALA A 44 8.16 -4.05 -4.98
N ARG A 45 9.28 -4.74 -5.25
CA ARG A 45 10.03 -4.59 -6.51
C ARG A 45 9.23 -5.10 -7.71
N ASP A 46 8.59 -6.27 -7.59
CA ASP A 46 7.77 -6.83 -8.65
C ASP A 46 6.61 -5.89 -9.00
N VAL A 47 5.96 -5.31 -7.99
CA VAL A 47 4.87 -4.33 -8.16
C VAL A 47 5.37 -3.03 -8.79
N LEU A 48 6.46 -2.46 -8.29
CA LEU A 48 7.04 -1.22 -8.84
C LEU A 48 7.53 -1.37 -10.27
N SER A 49 8.00 -2.57 -10.64
CA SER A 49 8.46 -2.89 -11.99
C SER A 49 7.32 -3.14 -12.99
N GLY A 50 6.08 -3.26 -12.52
CA GLY A 50 4.93 -3.65 -13.35
C GLY A 50 4.85 -5.14 -13.67
N ALA A 51 5.75 -5.97 -13.14
CA ALA A 51 5.72 -7.43 -13.34
C ALA A 51 4.42 -8.05 -12.81
N ILE A 52 3.91 -7.51 -11.70
CA ILE A 52 2.59 -7.83 -11.14
C ILE A 52 1.90 -6.56 -10.62
N THR A 53 0.58 -6.61 -10.49
CA THR A 53 -0.20 -5.62 -9.73
C THR A 53 -0.32 -6.00 -8.25
N LEU A 54 -0.65 -5.05 -7.37
CA LEU A 54 -0.96 -5.36 -5.97
C LEU A 54 -2.09 -6.38 -5.83
N GLN A 55 -3.11 -6.29 -6.69
CA GLN A 55 -4.20 -7.27 -6.71
C GLN A 55 -3.70 -8.67 -7.06
N GLN A 56 -2.79 -8.80 -8.03
CA GLN A 56 -2.18 -10.09 -8.37
C GLN A 56 -1.28 -10.61 -7.24
N ALA A 57 -0.54 -9.73 -6.57
CA ALA A 57 0.25 -10.09 -5.40
C ALA A 57 -0.64 -10.65 -4.27
N ALA A 58 -1.76 -9.99 -3.97
CA ALA A 58 -2.71 -10.44 -2.95
C ALA A 58 -3.35 -11.80 -3.25
N ASN A 59 -3.54 -12.13 -4.54
CA ASN A 59 -4.10 -13.40 -4.98
C ASN A 59 -3.03 -14.44 -5.36
N SER A 60 -1.75 -14.14 -5.14
CA SER A 60 -0.64 -15.04 -5.49
C SER A 60 -0.47 -16.12 -4.43
N ASN A 61 -0.13 -17.34 -4.84
CA ASN A 61 0.30 -18.38 -3.90
C ASN A 61 1.64 -18.05 -3.20
N VAL A 62 2.46 -17.18 -3.80
CA VAL A 62 3.77 -16.81 -3.26
C VAL A 62 3.66 -15.70 -2.21
N TYR A 63 2.77 -14.74 -2.43
CA TYR A 63 2.62 -13.55 -1.58
C TYR A 63 1.33 -13.55 -0.76
N GLY A 64 0.35 -14.40 -1.08
CA GLY A 64 -0.97 -14.40 -0.45
C GLY A 64 -0.93 -14.68 1.05
N GLU A 65 -0.07 -15.60 1.50
CA GLU A 65 0.12 -15.86 2.94
C GLU A 65 0.66 -14.63 3.69
N LEU A 66 1.47 -13.81 3.00
CA LEU A 66 1.99 -12.57 3.58
C LEU A 66 0.88 -11.55 3.81
N PHE A 67 -0.06 -11.43 2.87
CA PHE A 67 -1.24 -10.59 3.00
C PHE A 67 -2.22 -11.13 4.04
N ALA A 68 -2.44 -12.45 4.09
CA ALA A 68 -3.32 -13.08 5.07
C ALA A 68 -2.83 -12.82 6.49
N ARG A 69 -1.54 -13.07 6.76
CA ARG A 69 -0.93 -12.80 8.08
C ARG A 69 -1.05 -11.33 8.49
N GLN A 70 -0.75 -10.40 7.58
CA GLN A 70 -0.88 -8.97 7.86
C GLN A 70 -2.33 -8.55 8.10
N ALA A 71 -3.29 -9.17 7.40
CA ALA A 71 -4.71 -8.90 7.60
C ALA A 71 -5.19 -9.38 8.97
N ASP A 72 -4.75 -10.57 9.39
CA ASP A 72 -5.06 -11.11 10.72
C ASP A 72 -4.46 -10.23 11.83
N GLU A 73 -3.17 -9.85 11.71
CA GLU A 73 -2.51 -8.95 12.66
C GLU A 73 -3.22 -7.58 12.75
N LEU A 74 -3.67 -7.04 11.62
CA LEU A 74 -4.41 -5.79 11.56
C LEU A 74 -5.79 -5.92 12.23
N ALA A 75 -6.48 -7.03 11.98
CA ALA A 75 -7.79 -7.31 12.58
C ALA A 75 -7.68 -7.44 14.10
N ASP A 76 -6.71 -8.23 14.59
CA ASP A 76 -6.44 -8.40 16.01
C ASP A 76 -6.09 -7.07 16.69
N TRP A 77 -5.21 -6.28 16.06
CA TRP A 77 -4.89 -4.94 16.56
C TRP A 77 -6.13 -4.05 16.61
N TRP A 78 -6.93 -4.02 15.55
CA TRP A 78 -8.14 -3.20 15.48
C TRP A 78 -9.16 -3.60 16.56
N ASP A 79 -9.34 -4.89 16.78
CA ASP A 79 -10.22 -5.46 17.78
C ASP A 79 -9.76 -5.18 19.21
N SER A 80 -8.44 -5.01 19.41
CA SER A 80 -7.88 -4.61 20.71
C SER A 80 -8.13 -3.14 21.08
N LEU A 81 -8.48 -2.29 20.11
CA LEU A 81 -8.69 -0.86 20.34
C LEU A 81 -10.05 -0.57 20.99
N SER A 82 -10.06 0.40 21.92
CA SER A 82 -11.32 0.96 22.43
C SER A 82 -12.04 1.77 21.36
N GLU A 83 -13.36 1.95 21.50
CA GLU A 83 -14.14 2.80 20.60
C GLU A 83 -13.58 4.22 20.51
N LYS A 84 -13.17 4.79 21.65
CA LYS A 84 -12.53 6.10 21.71
C LYS A 84 -11.20 6.16 20.94
N ASP A 85 -10.41 5.10 20.98
CA ASP A 85 -9.14 5.05 20.24
C ASP A 85 -9.37 4.92 18.74
N ARG A 86 -10.40 4.15 18.33
CA ARG A 86 -10.80 4.06 16.92
C ARG A 86 -11.28 5.41 16.40
N ASP A 87 -12.11 6.13 17.16
CA ASP A 87 -12.58 7.47 16.78
C ASP A 87 -11.44 8.47 16.65
N ARG A 88 -10.46 8.42 17.57
CA ARG A 88 -9.25 9.25 17.51
C ARG A 88 -8.44 8.94 16.25
N LEU A 89 -8.17 7.67 15.96
CA LEU A 89 -7.42 7.25 14.77
C LEU A 89 -8.16 7.64 13.48
N TYR A 90 -9.49 7.59 13.47
CA TYR A 90 -10.27 8.06 12.34
C TYR A 90 -10.10 9.56 12.11
N ALA A 91 -10.17 10.38 13.16
CA ALA A 91 -9.92 11.82 13.06
C ALA A 91 -8.49 12.12 12.57
N GLU A 92 -7.49 11.43 13.12
CA GLU A 92 -6.09 11.57 12.69
C GLU A 92 -5.91 11.18 11.22
N ALA A 93 -6.59 10.12 10.74
CA ALA A 93 -6.53 9.70 9.34
C ALA A 93 -7.16 10.74 8.40
N VAL A 94 -8.28 11.35 8.79
CA VAL A 94 -8.93 12.41 7.98
C VAL A 94 -8.00 13.62 7.82
N GLU A 95 -7.38 14.07 8.91
CA GLU A 95 -6.42 15.18 8.88
C GLU A 95 -5.19 14.83 8.03
N ALA A 96 -4.62 13.63 8.21
CA ALA A 96 -3.45 13.20 7.44
C ALA A 96 -3.73 13.13 5.93
N ILE A 97 -4.94 12.71 5.52
CA ILE A 97 -5.35 12.70 4.12
C ILE A 97 -5.51 14.14 3.60
N ALA A 98 -6.10 15.04 4.38
CA ALA A 98 -6.20 16.45 4.01
C ALA A 98 -4.82 17.11 3.82
N ASP A 99 -3.86 16.81 4.70
CA ASP A 99 -2.48 17.30 4.59
C ASP A 99 -1.78 16.81 3.32
N LEU A 100 -2.04 15.57 2.91
CA LEU A 100 -1.51 15.01 1.66
C LEU A 100 -2.06 15.75 0.43
N ASP A 101 -3.33 16.14 0.46
CA ASP A 101 -3.99 16.92 -0.59
C ASP A 101 -3.42 18.34 -0.69
N GLU A 102 -3.17 18.99 0.44
CA GLU A 102 -2.63 20.36 0.48
C GLU A 102 -1.16 20.42 0.04
N THR A 103 -0.35 19.43 0.42
CA THR A 103 1.08 19.35 0.06
C THR A 103 1.29 19.02 -1.44
N SER A 104 0.25 18.55 -2.12
CA SER A 104 0.29 18.15 -3.53
C SER A 104 -0.18 19.23 -4.52
N ARG A 105 -0.59 20.42 -4.04
CA ARG A 105 -0.92 21.61 -4.84
C ARG A 105 0.29 22.49 -5.12
#